data_AF-A0A183EHJ0-F1
#
_entry.id   AF-A0A183EHJ0-F1
#
_cell.length_a   1.000
_cell.length_b   1.000
_cell.length_c   1.000
_cell.angle_alpha   90.00
_cell.angle_beta   90.00
_cell.angle_gamma   90.00
#
_symmetry.space_group_name_H-M   'P 1'
#
loop_
_entity.id
_entity.type
_entity.pdbx_description
1 polymer ?
#
loop_
_entity_poly.entity_id
_entity_poly.type
_entity_poly.pdbx_seq_one_letter_code
_entity_poly.pdbx_strand_id
1 'polypeptide(L)'
;MSNYEDLVVHSTLCNQPSEQMVSALRNIEKAVLEIREEMTRLLPQDNLQNKGQQVIRRLEIISLSFYVSILALSAFLFFYHDWYCAIGHNPCGQANLKCPWMKPTPQHQTCF
;
A
#
# COMPACT_ATOMS: atom_id res chain seq x y z
N MET A 1 -7.53 50.18 -59.34
CA MET A 1 -6.74 50.07 -58.11
C MET A 1 -7.55 50.27 -56.82
N SER A 2 -8.80 50.77 -56.86
CA SER A 2 -9.57 51.04 -55.63
C SER A 2 -10.22 49.81 -54.95
N ASN A 3 -10.51 48.72 -55.67
CA ASN A 3 -11.18 47.54 -55.08
C ASN A 3 -10.28 46.67 -54.17
N TYR A 4 -8.96 46.71 -54.37
CA TYR A 4 -8.02 45.92 -53.57
C TYR A 4 -7.73 46.55 -52.21
N GLU A 5 -7.71 47.89 -52.13
CA GLU A 5 -7.48 48.62 -50.88
C GLU A 5 -8.69 48.52 -49.94
N ASP A 6 -9.92 48.57 -50.47
CA ASP A 6 -11.15 48.38 -49.68
C ASP A 6 -11.24 46.98 -49.06
N LEU A 7 -10.79 45.94 -49.79
CA LEU A 7 -10.80 44.56 -49.30
C LEU A 7 -9.79 44.33 -48.17
N VAL A 8 -8.63 44.99 -48.25
CA VAL A 8 -7.58 44.93 -47.21
C VAL A 8 -8.03 45.66 -45.94
N VAL A 9 -8.65 46.84 -46.06
CA VAL A 9 -9.18 47.60 -44.93
C VAL A 9 -10.33 46.86 -44.24
N HIS A 10 -11.23 46.23 -45.00
CA HIS A 10 -12.32 45.43 -44.42
C HIS A 10 -11.79 44.17 -43.68
N SER A 11 -10.78 43.50 -44.24
CA SER A 11 -10.16 42.32 -43.61
C SER A 11 -9.40 42.67 -42.32
N THR A 12 -8.74 43.83 -42.26
CA THR A 12 -7.99 44.27 -41.07
C THR A 12 -8.92 44.75 -39.95
N LEU A 13 -10.03 45.41 -40.28
CA LEU A 13 -11.03 45.83 -39.30
C LEU A 13 -11.80 44.65 -38.69
N CYS A 14 -12.04 43.59 -39.49
CA CYS A 14 -12.73 42.38 -39.03
C CYS A 14 -11.83 41.44 -38.21
N ASN A 15 -10.52 41.43 -38.47
CA ASN A 15 -9.56 40.59 -37.75
C ASN A 15 -9.10 41.18 -36.41
N GLN A 16 -9.05 42.51 -36.25
CA GLN A 16 -8.70 43.19 -34.99
C GLN A 16 -9.49 42.72 -33.75
N PRO A 17 -10.83 42.62 -33.77
CA PRO A 17 -11.59 42.16 -32.61
C PRO A 17 -11.28 40.69 -32.28
N SER A 18 -10.99 39.86 -33.28
CA SER A 18 -10.62 38.46 -33.08
C SER A 18 -9.24 38.30 -32.43
N GLU A 19 -8.26 39.12 -32.82
CA GLU A 19 -6.92 39.13 -32.23
C GLU A 19 -6.94 39.64 -30.78
N GLN A 20 -7.79 40.62 -30.48
CA GLN A 20 -8.02 41.10 -29.12
C GLN A 20 -8.69 40.04 -28.24
N MET A 21 -9.65 39.27 -28.76
CA MET A 21 -10.25 38.15 -28.03
C MET A 21 -9.24 37.03 -27.78
N VAL A 22 -8.42 36.67 -28.78
CA VAL A 22 -7.40 35.62 -28.63
C VAL A 22 -6.34 36.01 -27.61
N SER A 23 -5.91 37.27 -27.59
CA SER A 23 -4.97 37.76 -26.59
C SER A 23 -5.59 37.82 -25.19
N ALA A 24 -6.85 38.23 -25.06
CA ALA A 24 -7.58 38.17 -23.80
C ALA A 24 -7.72 36.74 -23.27
N LEU A 25 -8.06 35.77 -24.13
CA LEU A 25 -8.14 34.36 -23.77
C LEU A 25 -6.81 33.80 -23.28
N ARG A 26 -5.71 34.12 -23.96
CA ARG A 26 -4.36 33.72 -23.51
C ARG A 26 -3.99 34.31 -22.16
N ASN A 27 -4.37 35.55 -21.89
CA ASN A 27 -4.12 36.19 -20.60
C ASN A 27 -4.93 35.54 -19.49
N ILE A 28 -6.19 35.19 -19.75
CA ILE A 28 -7.05 34.46 -18.81
C ILE A 28 -6.49 33.06 -18.56
N GLU A 29 -6.09 32.33 -19.61
CA GLU A 29 -5.48 31.01 -19.49
C GLU A 29 -4.23 31.06 -18.60
N LYS A 30 -3.38 32.07 -18.82
CA LYS A 30 -2.16 32.27 -18.03
C LYS A 30 -2.47 32.58 -16.56
N ALA A 31 -3.44 33.46 -16.30
CA ALA A 31 -3.88 33.76 -14.94
C ALA A 31 -4.49 32.54 -14.24
N VAL A 32 -5.28 31.72 -14.94
CA VAL A 32 -5.86 30.49 -14.39
C VAL A 32 -4.78 29.45 -14.09
N LEU A 33 -3.76 29.32 -14.95
CA LEU A 33 -2.62 28.44 -14.69
C LEU A 33 -1.81 28.90 -13.47
N GLU A 34 -1.56 30.20 -13.32
CA GLU A 34 -0.89 30.77 -12.15
C GLU A 34 -1.70 30.52 -10.86
N ILE A 35 -3.02 30.76 -10.88
CA ILE A 35 -3.90 30.47 -9.73
C ILE A 35 -3.89 28.98 -9.40
N ARG A 36 -3.92 28.10 -10.40
CA ARG A 36 -3.86 26.65 -10.18
C ARG A 36 -2.54 26.25 -9.54
N GLU A 37 -1.43 26.82 -9.99
CA GLU A 37 -0.11 26.55 -9.41
C GLU A 37 -0.05 27.03 -7.95
N GLU A 38 -0.51 28.25 -7.67
CA GLU A 38 -0.62 28.76 -6.30
C GLU A 38 -1.54 27.90 -5.44
N MET A 39 -2.71 27.48 -5.95
CA MET A 39 -3.60 26.56 -5.24
C MET A 39 -2.91 25.23 -4.95
N THR A 40 -2.18 24.65 -5.90
CA THR A 40 -1.44 23.40 -5.66
C THR A 40 -0.30 23.56 -4.67
N ARG A 41 0.33 24.74 -4.59
CA ARG A 41 1.33 25.06 -3.55
C ARG A 41 0.70 25.27 -2.18
N LEU A 42 -0.54 25.76 -2.12
CA LEU A 42 -1.30 25.96 -0.89
C LEU A 42 -1.97 24.66 -0.40
N LEU A 43 -2.23 23.70 -1.29
CA LEU A 43 -2.60 22.35 -0.89
C LEU A 43 -1.38 21.69 -0.24
N PRO A 44 -1.48 21.23 1.02
CA PRO A 44 -0.37 20.56 1.67
C PRO A 44 -0.30 19.12 1.14
N GLN A 45 0.21 18.97 -0.09
CA GLN A 45 0.38 17.69 -0.77
C GLN A 45 1.28 16.76 0.06
N ASP A 46 2.26 17.34 0.76
CA ASP A 46 3.11 16.66 1.74
C ASP A 46 2.34 16.10 2.95
N ASN A 47 1.25 16.75 3.38
CA ASN A 47 0.49 16.34 4.56
C ASN A 47 -0.46 15.18 4.22
N LEU A 48 -1.02 15.17 3.01
CA LEU A 48 -1.79 14.03 2.48
C LEU A 48 -0.89 12.81 2.23
N GLN A 49 0.29 13.02 1.64
CA GLN A 49 1.24 11.94 1.38
C GLN A 49 1.84 11.38 2.68
N ASN A 50 2.20 12.23 3.65
CA ASN A 50 2.64 11.80 4.98
C ASN A 50 1.56 11.03 5.74
N LYS A 51 0.30 11.50 5.74
CA LYS A 51 -0.80 10.78 6.40
C LYS A 51 -1.05 9.41 5.76
N GLY A 52 -1.04 9.34 4.42
CA GLY A 52 -1.16 8.08 3.69
C GLY A 52 -0.02 7.11 4.02
N GLN A 53 1.23 7.57 3.97
CA GLN A 53 2.40 6.78 4.35
C GLN A 53 2.36 6.33 5.81
N GLN A 54 1.88 7.18 6.72
CA GLN A 54 1.76 6.84 8.13
C GLN A 54 0.73 5.73 8.37
N VAL A 55 -0.40 5.75 7.66
CA VAL A 55 -1.40 4.68 7.73
C VAL A 55 -0.84 3.38 7.17
N ILE A 56 -0.18 3.42 6.00
CA ILE A 56 0.44 2.25 5.38
C ILE A 56 1.47 1.62 6.32
N ARG A 57 2.35 2.42 6.93
CA ARG A 57 3.38 1.95 7.86
C ARG A 57 2.79 1.34 9.13
N ARG A 58 1.69 1.89 9.65
CA ARG A 58 0.97 1.30 10.80
C ARG A 58 0.36 -0.06 10.42
N LEU A 59 -0.21 -0.17 9.23
CA LEU A 59 -0.82 -1.41 8.75
C LEU A 59 0.23 -2.51 8.52
N GLU A 60 1.39 -2.12 8.00
CA GLU A 60 2.55 -3.00 7.83
C GLU A 60 3.00 -3.59 9.18
N ILE A 61 3.17 -2.75 10.21
CA ILE A 61 3.57 -3.20 11.56
C ILE A 61 2.53 -4.15 12.16
N ILE A 62 1.23 -3.87 12.00
CA ILE A 62 0.16 -4.73 12.51
C ILE A 62 0.15 -6.08 11.78
N SER A 63 0.31 -6.07 10.45
CA SER A 63 0.37 -7.31 9.67
C SER A 63 1.59 -8.16 10.05
N LEU A 64 2.74 -7.52 10.30
CA LEU A 64 3.97 -8.17 10.69
C LEU A 64 3.89 -8.75 12.11
N SER A 65 3.33 -7.99 13.07
CA SER A 65 3.15 -8.49 14.44
C SER A 65 2.17 -9.66 14.50
N PHE A 66 1.11 -9.63 13.70
CA PHE A 66 0.18 -10.73 13.56
C PHE A 66 0.86 -11.99 12.99
N TYR A 67 1.66 -11.83 11.94
CA TYR A 67 2.40 -12.94 11.35
C TYR A 67 3.39 -13.57 12.33
N VAL A 68 4.19 -12.76 13.02
CA VAL A 68 5.13 -13.24 14.05
C VAL A 68 4.39 -13.94 15.19
N SER A 69 3.21 -13.44 15.57
CA SER A 69 2.38 -14.05 16.62
C SER A 69 1.85 -15.43 16.20
N ILE A 70 1.39 -15.58 14.95
CA ILE A 70 0.98 -16.90 14.42
C ILE A 70 2.16 -17.87 14.40
N LEU A 71 3.33 -17.42 13.93
CA LEU A 71 4.53 -18.26 13.94
C LEU A 71 4.90 -18.70 15.35
N ALA A 72 4.90 -17.78 16.31
CA ALA A 72 5.20 -18.08 17.71
C ALA A 72 4.18 -19.06 18.31
N LEU A 73 2.88 -18.85 18.07
CA LEU A 73 1.82 -19.76 18.54
C LEU A 73 1.94 -21.15 17.89
N SER A 74 2.21 -21.20 16.58
CA SER A 74 2.38 -22.48 15.88
C SER A 74 3.58 -23.25 16.43
N ALA A 75 4.73 -22.58 16.61
CA ALA A 75 5.92 -23.18 17.22
C ALA A 75 5.62 -23.66 18.64
N PHE A 76 4.96 -22.82 19.46
CA PHE A 76 4.55 -23.18 20.81
C PHE A 76 3.65 -24.42 20.82
N LEU A 77 2.65 -24.51 19.94
CA LEU A 77 1.78 -25.68 19.83
C LEU A 77 2.55 -26.94 19.45
N PHE A 78 3.51 -26.85 18.51
CA PHE A 78 4.34 -27.98 18.13
C PHE A 78 5.19 -28.47 19.30
N PHE A 79 5.89 -27.56 19.99
CA PHE A 79 6.69 -27.92 21.17
C PHE A 79 5.82 -28.43 22.31
N TYR A 80 4.66 -27.83 22.54
CA TYR A 80 3.71 -28.29 23.55
C TYR A 80 3.21 -29.69 23.25
N HIS A 81 2.86 -29.97 22.00
CA HIS A 81 2.42 -31.30 21.56
C HIS A 81 3.54 -32.34 21.74
N ASP A 82 4.76 -32.04 21.31
CA ASP A 82 5.90 -32.94 21.45
C ASP A 82 6.24 -33.20 22.93
N TRP A 83 6.30 -32.15 23.75
CA TRP A 83 6.44 -32.24 25.20
C TRP A 83 5.33 -33.08 25.85
N TYR A 84 4.08 -32.84 25.45
CA TYR A 84 2.92 -33.55 25.97
C TYR A 84 3.01 -35.05 25.68
N CYS A 85 3.45 -35.40 24.47
CA CYS A 85 3.75 -36.78 24.09
C CYS A 85 4.94 -37.34 24.88
N ALA A 86 6.05 -36.60 25.01
CA ALA A 86 7.25 -37.05 25.70
C ALA A 86 7.01 -37.41 27.18
N ILE A 87 6.20 -36.63 27.91
CA ILE A 87 5.86 -36.94 29.32
C ILE A 87 5.10 -38.28 29.45
N GLY A 88 4.29 -38.64 28.45
CA GLY A 88 3.53 -39.90 28.45
C GLY A 88 4.35 -41.12 28.00
N HIS A 89 5.61 -40.93 27.64
CA HIS A 89 6.44 -41.98 27.06
C HIS A 89 6.94 -42.95 28.13
N ASN A 90 6.55 -44.22 28.04
CA ASN A 90 7.04 -45.28 28.91
C ASN A 90 8.24 -45.99 28.24
N PRO A 91 9.45 -46.00 28.84
CA PRO A 91 10.62 -46.67 28.27
C PRO A 91 10.51 -48.20 28.21
N CYS A 92 9.46 -48.79 28.79
CA CYS A 92 9.24 -50.24 28.82
C CYS A 92 8.42 -50.79 27.65
N GLY A 93 8.39 -50.07 26.51
CA GLY A 93 7.74 -50.54 25.28
C GLY A 93 6.21 -50.52 25.29
N GLN A 94 5.60 -49.89 26.29
CA GLN A 94 4.14 -49.70 26.31
C GLN A 94 3.73 -48.54 25.40
N ALA A 95 2.56 -48.68 24.78
CA ALA A 95 1.97 -47.62 23.94
C ALA A 95 1.74 -46.35 24.78
N ASN A 96 2.08 -45.20 24.21
CA ASN A 96 1.86 -43.92 24.85
C ASN A 96 0.35 -43.59 24.85
N LEU A 97 -0.28 -43.59 26.03
CA LEU A 97 -1.71 -43.32 26.20
C LEU A 97 -2.10 -41.89 25.83
N LYS A 98 -1.16 -40.94 25.85
CA LYS A 98 -1.38 -39.54 25.45
C LYS A 98 -1.26 -39.35 23.94
N CYS A 99 -0.39 -40.11 23.30
CA CYS A 99 -0.12 -40.02 21.85
C CYS A 99 -0.08 -41.42 21.22
N PRO A 100 -1.25 -42.02 20.93
CA PRO A 100 -1.34 -43.41 20.46
C PRO A 100 -0.76 -43.65 19.06
N TRP A 101 -0.53 -42.60 18.27
CA TRP A 101 0.16 -42.65 16.98
C TRP A 101 1.69 -42.70 17.08
N MET A 102 2.27 -42.44 18.27
CA MET A 102 3.71 -42.45 18.47
C MET A 102 4.18 -43.90 18.64
N LYS A 103 5.14 -44.34 17.81
CA LYS A 103 5.63 -45.73 17.85
C LYS A 103 6.28 -46.04 19.21
N PRO A 104 6.00 -47.21 19.81
CA PRO A 104 6.73 -47.66 20.99
C PRO A 104 8.21 -47.78 20.65
N THR A 105 9.07 -47.25 21.52
CA THR A 105 10.51 -47.48 21.45
C THR A 105 10.81 -48.91 21.93
N PRO A 106 11.90 -49.53 21.42
CA PRO A 106 12.30 -50.86 21.88
C PRO A 106 12.56 -50.86 23.39
N GLN A 107 12.13 -51.94 24.05
CA GLN A 107 12.20 -52.11 25.49
C GLN A 107 13.60 -51.78 26.03
N HIS A 108 13.65 -50.86 26.99
CA HIS A 108 14.90 -50.57 27.69
C HIS A 108 15.32 -51.81 28.51
N GLN A 109 16.61 -52.14 28.55
CA GLN A 109 17.16 -53.33 29.24
C GLN A 109 16.87 -53.39 30.76
N THR A 110 16.41 -52.29 31.32
CA THR A 110 16.06 -52.11 32.74
C THR A 110 14.58 -52.36 33.06
N CYS A 111 13.77 -52.67 32.05
CA CYS A 111 12.37 -53.00 32.22
C CYS A 111 12.24 -54.50 32.46
N PHE A 112 11.89 -54.86 33.70
CA PHE A 112 11.66 -56.24 34.16
C PHE A 112 10.34 -56.81 33.64
#